data_AF-A0A7S0JBP8-F1
#
_entry.id   AF-A0A7S0JBP8-F1
#
_cell.length_a   1.000
_cell.length_b   1.000
_cell.length_c   1.000
_cell.angle_alpha   90.00
_cell.angle_beta   90.00
_cell.angle_gamma   90.00
#
_symmetry.space_group_name_H-M   'P 1'
#
loop_
_entity.id
_entity.type
_entity.pdbx_description
1 polymer ?
#
loop_
_entity_poly.entity_id
_entity_poly.type
_entity_poly.pdbx_seq_one_letter_code
_entity_poly.pdbx_strand_id
1 'polypeptide(L)'
;VVLSQHYVPSPICTPSRAALLTGRHAVRSGMTSARPNFAVMGLGPGALPDAETTLAEALRERGYATSMVGKWHLGGTADGRGLPTRHGFDSYWGMPITNVQACKAGHVEYP
;
A
#
# COMPACT_ATOMS: atom_id res chain seq x y z
N VAL A 1 -18.32 -11.78 -15.46
CA VAL A 1 -19.20 -11.20 -14.40
C VAL A 1 -18.96 -9.70 -14.37
N VAL A 2 -20.01 -8.88 -14.39
CA VAL A 2 -19.91 -7.42 -14.19
C VAL A 2 -20.56 -7.09 -12.86
N LEU A 3 -19.83 -6.39 -11.99
CA LEU A 3 -20.36 -5.97 -10.70
C LEU A 3 -21.00 -4.59 -10.85
N SER A 4 -22.33 -4.51 -10.85
CA SER A 4 -23.06 -3.23 -10.88
C SER A 4 -22.97 -2.46 -9.56
N GLN A 5 -22.57 -3.14 -8.48
CA GLN A 5 -22.47 -2.61 -7.12
C GLN A 5 -21.19 -3.13 -6.45
N HIS A 6 -20.06 -2.45 -6.68
CA HIS A 6 -18.77 -2.78 -6.09
C HIS A 6 -18.23 -1.57 -5.32
N TYR A 7 -18.06 -1.72 -4.02
CA TYR A 7 -17.71 -0.63 -3.11
C TYR A 7 -16.35 -0.85 -2.47
N VAL A 8 -15.67 0.26 -2.21
CA VAL A 8 -14.43 0.30 -1.42
C VAL A 8 -14.74 0.86 -0.03
N PRO A 9 -14.03 0.43 1.03
CA PRO A 9 -14.32 0.86 2.39
C PRO A 9 -13.85 2.28 2.70
N SER A 10 -13.11 2.93 1.79
CA SER A 10 -12.69 4.32 1.94
C SER A 10 -12.59 5.04 0.59
N PRO A 11 -12.86 6.35 0.54
CA PRO A 11 -12.57 7.15 -0.65
C PRO A 11 -11.07 7.46 -0.81
N ILE A 12 -10.20 7.04 0.11
CA ILE A 12 -8.76 7.35 0.09
C ILE A 12 -7.93 6.10 -0.21
N CYS A 13 -6.87 6.29 -1.00
CA CYS A 13 -6.01 5.22 -1.50
C CYS A 13 -5.38 4.32 -0.42
N THR A 14 -4.76 4.88 0.62
CA THR A 14 -4.12 4.09 1.69
C THR A 14 -5.11 3.16 2.42
N PRO A 15 -6.19 3.66 3.06
CA PRO A 15 -7.14 2.78 3.73
C PRO A 15 -7.82 1.77 2.78
N SER A 16 -8.12 2.15 1.54
CA SER A 16 -8.73 1.22 0.58
C SER A 16 -7.78 0.10 0.14
N ARG A 17 -6.50 0.39 -0.05
CA ARG A 17 -5.49 -0.64 -0.36
C ARG A 17 -5.21 -1.54 0.82
N ALA A 18 -5.19 -0.99 2.04
CA ALA A 18 -5.03 -1.78 3.26
C ALA A 18 -6.18 -2.77 3.38
N ALA A 19 -7.41 -2.32 3.16
CA ALA A 19 -8.57 -3.19 3.24
C ALA A 19 -8.65 -4.23 2.13
N LEU A 20 -8.22 -3.88 0.90
CA LEU A 20 -8.12 -4.85 -0.20
C LEU A 20 -7.17 -6.01 0.15
N LEU A 21 -6.00 -5.70 0.71
CA LEU A 21 -4.98 -6.71 0.97
C LEU A 21 -5.25 -7.51 2.23
N THR A 22 -5.83 -6.91 3.27
CA THR A 22 -6.07 -7.59 4.56
C THR A 22 -7.47 -8.19 4.67
N GLY A 23 -8.38 -7.83 3.76
CA GLY A 23 -9.81 -8.16 3.88
C GLY A 23 -10.51 -7.51 5.07
N ARG A 24 -9.89 -6.50 5.71
CA ARG A 24 -10.34 -5.88 6.96
C ARG A 24 -10.53 -4.39 6.81
N HIS A 25 -11.48 -3.80 7.53
CA HIS A 25 -11.59 -2.33 7.59
C HIS A 25 -10.29 -1.71 8.12
N ALA A 26 -9.77 -0.70 7.41
CA ALA A 26 -8.49 -0.05 7.71
C ALA A 26 -8.37 0.52 9.13
N VAL A 27 -9.49 0.81 9.80
CA VAL A 27 -9.51 1.20 11.22
C VAL A 27 -8.94 0.13 12.15
N ARG A 28 -9.03 -1.15 11.75
CA ARG A 28 -8.51 -2.27 12.55
C ARG A 28 -6.99 -2.42 12.48
N SER A 29 -6.38 -1.96 11.39
CA SER A 29 -4.94 -1.99 11.16
C SER A 29 -4.26 -0.64 11.39
N GLY A 30 -5.01 0.38 11.85
CA GLY A 30 -4.48 1.74 12.02
C GLY A 30 -4.15 2.46 10.72
N MET A 31 -4.54 1.93 9.55
CA MET A 31 -4.27 2.52 8.23
C MET A 31 -5.29 3.60 7.86
N THR A 32 -5.72 4.38 8.85
CA THR A 32 -6.68 5.49 8.72
C THR A 32 -6.37 6.58 9.74
N SER A 33 -6.98 7.75 9.61
CA SER A 33 -6.86 8.83 10.58
C SER A 33 -8.19 9.55 10.77
N ALA A 34 -8.36 10.19 11.93
CA ALA A 34 -9.44 11.16 12.15
C ALA A 34 -9.26 12.44 11.31
N ARG A 35 -8.05 12.68 10.77
CA ARG A 35 -7.82 13.81 9.85
C ARG A 35 -8.44 13.52 8.48
N PRO A 36 -9.12 14.49 7.86
CA PRO A 36 -9.62 14.33 6.50
C PRO A 36 -8.44 14.11 5.53
N ASN A 37 -8.66 13.31 4.49
CA ASN A 37 -7.70 13.05 3.41
C ASN A 37 -6.37 12.41 3.85
N PHE A 38 -6.36 11.70 4.97
CA PHE A 38 -5.16 10.97 5.41
C PHE A 38 -4.79 9.84 4.45
N ALA A 39 -3.57 9.94 3.94
CA ALA A 39 -2.86 8.85 3.29
C ALA A 39 -1.46 8.75 3.91
N VAL A 40 -0.84 7.58 3.80
CA VAL A 40 0.57 7.46 4.18
C VAL A 40 1.41 8.22 3.16
N MET A 41 2.04 9.31 3.60
CA MET A 41 2.83 10.21 2.78
C MET A 41 4.32 9.99 3.03
N GLY A 42 5.11 9.90 1.95
CA GLY A 42 6.56 9.79 2.02
C GLY A 42 7.07 8.53 2.71
N LEU A 43 8.37 8.52 3.04
CA LEU A 43 9.01 7.44 3.79
C LEU A 43 8.98 7.74 5.30
N GLY A 44 7.78 7.72 5.88
CA GLY A 44 7.55 7.97 7.31
C GLY A 44 7.42 6.68 8.13
N PRO A 45 7.14 6.79 9.46
CA PRO A 45 6.92 5.63 10.32
C PRO A 45 5.61 4.89 10.04
N GLY A 46 4.69 5.48 9.27
CA GLY A 46 3.43 4.84 8.91
C GLY A 46 3.66 3.75 7.86
N ALA A 47 3.35 2.50 8.22
CA ALA A 47 3.34 1.36 7.31
C ALA A 47 2.23 0.38 7.70
N LEU A 48 1.85 -0.49 6.77
CA LEU A 48 1.00 -1.64 7.09
C LEU A 48 1.66 -2.43 8.22
N PRO A 49 0.96 -2.70 9.35
CA PRO A 49 1.57 -3.41 10.46
C PRO A 49 1.93 -4.86 10.08
N ASP A 50 3.08 -5.34 10.54
CA ASP A 50 3.54 -6.74 10.36
C ASP A 50 2.57 -7.77 10.97
N ALA A 51 1.68 -7.34 11.87
CA ALA A 51 0.67 -8.19 12.49
C ALA A 51 -0.55 -8.47 11.59
N GLU A 52 -0.72 -7.73 10.48
CA GLU A 52 -1.80 -7.97 9.52
C GLU A 52 -1.34 -8.99 8.48
N THR A 53 -2.16 -10.01 8.22
CA THR A 53 -1.92 -10.97 7.14
C THR A 53 -2.49 -10.44 5.83
N THR A 54 -1.67 -10.35 4.79
CA THR A 54 -2.13 -9.96 3.46
C THR A 54 -2.60 -11.14 2.62
N LEU A 55 -3.40 -10.85 1.59
CA LEU A 55 -3.79 -11.79 0.56
C LEU A 55 -2.56 -12.44 -0.09
N ALA A 56 -1.48 -11.68 -0.30
CA ALA A 56 -0.25 -12.21 -0.87
C ALA A 56 0.41 -13.22 0.07
N GLU A 57 0.48 -12.95 1.37
CA GLU A 57 1.03 -13.89 2.37
C GLU A 57 0.21 -15.18 2.41
N ALA A 58 -1.12 -15.06 2.50
CA ALA A 58 -2.02 -16.20 2.54
C ALA A 58 -1.96 -17.07 1.27
N LEU A 59 -1.69 -16.46 0.10
CA LEU A 59 -1.50 -17.18 -1.16
C LEU A 59 -0.10 -17.79 -1.26
N ARG A 60 0.94 -17.08 -0.85
CA ARG A 60 2.33 -17.57 -0.84
C ARG A 60 2.47 -18.82 0.03
N GLU A 61 1.82 -18.85 1.20
CA GLU A 61 1.75 -20.04 2.06
C GLU A 61 1.14 -21.27 1.37
N ARG A 62 0.34 -21.06 0.32
CA ARG A 62 -0.26 -22.12 -0.51
C ARG A 62 0.54 -22.44 -1.77
N GLY A 63 1.78 -21.96 -1.86
CA GLY A 63 2.70 -22.24 -2.98
C GLY A 63 2.49 -21.35 -4.21
N TYR A 64 1.75 -20.24 -4.10
CA TYR A 64 1.63 -19.29 -5.19
C TYR A 64 2.90 -18.44 -5.31
N ALA A 65 3.37 -18.22 -6.54
CA ALA A 65 4.30 -17.15 -6.84
C ALA A 65 3.55 -15.81 -6.80
N THR A 66 4.10 -14.84 -6.09
CA THR A 66 3.45 -13.55 -5.83
C THR A 66 4.31 -12.40 -6.32
N SER A 67 3.71 -11.50 -7.10
CA SER A 67 4.40 -10.31 -7.59
C SER A 67 3.47 -9.11 -7.52
N MET A 68 4.02 -7.97 -7.13
CA MET A 68 3.32 -6.70 -7.19
C MET A 68 3.94 -5.80 -8.25
N VAL A 69 3.09 -5.23 -9.11
CA VAL A 69 3.48 -4.22 -10.08
C VAL A 69 2.70 -2.93 -9.82
N GLY A 70 3.41 -1.81 -9.74
CA GLY A 70 2.82 -0.47 -9.61
C GLY A 70 2.79 0.09 -8.19
N LYS A 71 1.72 0.82 -7.86
CA LYS A 71 1.66 1.66 -6.65
C LYS A 71 1.33 0.84 -5.40
N TRP A 72 2.16 0.95 -4.36
CA TRP A 72 1.93 0.32 -3.06
C TRP A 72 1.07 1.19 -2.14
N HIS A 73 1.61 2.30 -1.64
CA HIS A 73 0.94 3.32 -0.83
C HIS A 73 0.39 2.85 0.53
N LEU A 74 1.04 1.85 1.12
CA LEU A 74 0.82 1.39 2.49
C LEU A 74 2.09 1.57 3.34
N GLY A 75 2.85 2.61 3.01
CA GLY A 75 4.11 2.94 3.67
C GLY A 75 5.34 2.46 2.92
N GLY A 76 6.46 2.97 3.40
CA GLY A 76 7.79 2.64 2.97
C GLY A 76 8.68 3.23 4.04
N THR A 77 9.29 2.40 4.85
CA THR A 77 10.25 2.89 5.85
C THR A 77 11.63 2.94 5.18
N ALA A 78 12.51 3.82 5.64
CA ALA A 78 13.87 3.92 5.09
C ALA A 78 14.65 2.59 5.20
N ASP A 79 14.28 1.74 6.15
CA ASP A 79 14.82 0.38 6.35
C ASP A 79 14.11 -0.71 5.53
N GLY A 80 13.14 -0.34 4.69
CA GLY A 80 12.42 -1.25 3.80
C GLY A 80 11.38 -2.14 4.47
N ARG A 81 11.13 -2.03 5.79
CA ARG A 81 10.12 -2.82 6.51
C ARG A 81 8.70 -2.66 5.96
N GLY A 82 8.32 -1.46 5.53
CA GLY A 82 6.99 -1.21 4.96
C GLY A 82 6.80 -1.59 3.49
N LEU A 83 7.77 -2.27 2.84
CA LEU A 83 7.70 -2.58 1.40
C LEU A 83 6.86 -3.84 1.11
N PRO A 84 6.28 -3.98 -0.10
CA PRO A 84 5.48 -5.15 -0.48
C PRO A 84 6.19 -6.50 -0.25
N THR A 85 7.51 -6.54 -0.43
CA THR A 85 8.30 -7.75 -0.24
C THR A 85 8.38 -8.25 1.19
N ARG A 86 7.99 -7.41 2.17
CA ARG A 86 7.81 -7.79 3.57
C ARG A 86 6.39 -8.29 3.88
N HIS A 87 5.45 -8.08 2.96
CA HIS A 87 4.04 -8.38 3.12
C HIS A 87 3.52 -9.38 2.09
N GLY A 88 4.32 -10.42 1.83
CA GLY A 88 3.86 -11.57 1.06
C GLY A 88 4.28 -11.62 -0.39
N PHE A 89 4.79 -10.54 -0.97
CA PHE A 89 5.17 -10.52 -2.40
C PHE A 89 6.62 -10.97 -2.62
N ASP A 90 6.85 -11.93 -3.51
CA ASP A 90 8.20 -12.41 -3.84
C ASP A 90 8.99 -11.39 -4.67
N SER A 91 8.30 -10.60 -5.49
CA SER A 91 8.89 -9.51 -6.26
C SER A 91 8.01 -8.26 -6.27
N TYR A 92 8.66 -7.10 -6.41
CA TYR A 92 7.99 -5.81 -6.48
C TYR A 92 8.65 -4.91 -7.53
N TRP A 93 7.87 -4.41 -8.47
CA TRP A 93 8.29 -3.40 -9.44
C TRP A 93 7.31 -2.22 -9.44
N GLY A 94 7.70 -1.09 -8.85
CA GLY A 94 6.85 0.08 -8.82
C GLY A 94 7.24 1.11 -7.77
N MET A 95 6.26 1.93 -7.38
CA MET A 95 6.46 3.09 -6.50
C MET A 95 5.82 2.87 -5.11
N PRO A 96 6.60 3.00 -4.01
CA PRO A 96 6.09 2.75 -2.66
C PRO A 96 5.04 3.78 -2.24
N ILE A 97 5.07 4.98 -2.82
CA ILE A 97 4.20 6.10 -2.49
C ILE A 97 3.46 6.63 -3.74
N THR A 98 2.52 7.56 -3.54
CA THR A 98 1.91 8.29 -4.65
C THR A 98 2.90 9.25 -5.32
N ASN A 99 2.64 9.60 -6.59
CA ASN A 99 3.33 10.72 -7.24
C ASN A 99 3.00 12.02 -6.50
N VAL A 100 3.84 12.39 -5.54
CA VAL A 100 3.97 13.77 -5.10
C VAL A 100 4.98 14.43 -6.03
N GLN A 101 4.50 14.85 -7.21
CA GLN A 101 5.22 15.89 -7.94
C GLN A 101 5.07 17.19 -7.14
N ALA A 102 6.09 17.54 -6.36
CA ALA A 102 6.60 18.89 -6.49
C ALA A 102 7.71 18.80 -7.54
N CYS A 103 7.34 18.72 -8.83
CA CYS A 103 8.22 19.26 -9.84
C CYS A 103 8.27 20.76 -9.54
N LYS A 104 9.21 21.20 -8.70
CA LYS A 104 9.57 22.61 -8.68
C LYS A 104 10.11 22.88 -10.07
N ALA A 105 9.53 23.86 -10.77
CA ALA A 105 10.11 24.34 -12.01
C ALA A 105 11.61 24.60 -11.76
N GLY A 106 12.49 23.81 -12.40
CA GLY A 106 13.94 23.97 -12.31
C GLY A 106 14.77 22.84 -11.69
N HIS A 107 14.21 21.71 -11.25
CA HIS A 107 15.04 20.55 -10.87
C HIS A 107 14.69 19.30 -11.69
N VAL A 108 15.57 19.02 -12.66
CA VAL A 108 15.67 17.77 -13.40
C VAL A 108 16.83 17.00 -12.81
N GLU A 109 16.56 15.80 -12.30
CA GLU A 109 17.54 14.74 -12.03
C GLU A 109 16.71 13.49 -11.71
N TYR A 110 16.79 12.34 -12.38
CA TYR A 110 17.92 11.56 -12.91
C TYR A 110 17.40 10.68 -14.10
N PRO A 111 18.27 9.99 -14.89
CA PRO A 111 17.94 9.50 -16.23
C PRO A 111 16.73 8.57 -16.33
#